data_AF-A0AAN6GN83-F1
#
_entry.id   AF-A0AAN6GN83-F1
#
_cell.length_a   1.000
_cell.length_b   1.000
_cell.length_c   1.000
_cell.angle_alpha   90.00
_cell.angle_beta   90.00
_cell.angle_gamma   90.00
#
_symmetry.space_group_name_H-M   'P 1'
#
loop_
_entity.id
_entity.type
_entity.pdbx_description
1 polymer ?
#
loop_
_entity_poly.entity_id
_entity_poly.type
_entity_poly.pdbx_seq_one_letter_code
_entity_poly.pdbx_strand_id
1 'polypeptide(L)'
;MKVSNTVRALLLQCATSALGKRFRHARQIQGQAINAPGSDVTGWTALPTVPGAVINQVPVGGKNATLTTYQTDPNSYDESKILRAVIMVSGINRVAWNEWIFLNSSLQRASQGGGVDPSTVVLASPQFNILEDAGAYPVDPITKEPTSNVMVWSDTEWGQGGDAVFPTTALMQGQPFSGSRGLSSGTSESTGYTGVDSNSTSTQTGPGLGSFDALDSLVATYLNTTRFPKLNRVVIAGFSLGGQLVQRYSLLRNSTSQDSRMTYWISSPGSFLYLNDSRPDRIDRSCRSTYNVYKYGLEGSFPTYVQNSQARVDSSTLGQRLASRTVRYLVGLDDLIAGDGSCEARAQGPDHVRKMLNWAQYVAPYLPGAPDNGSLPSSTTLSLIKNTPHSDIEVINSDPAVQTLFLEDYPSAGQTAAAPPSNGNSAGSPNDFAAAARYVKLKEL
;
A
#
# COMPACT_ATOMS: atom_id res chain seq x y z
N MET A 1 -57.86 17.97 -6.25
CA MET A 1 -57.36 17.67 -4.89
C MET A 1 -55.86 17.91 -4.87
N LYS A 2 -55.42 18.92 -4.10
CA LYS A 2 -54.01 19.31 -3.93
C LYS A 2 -53.34 18.33 -2.97
N VAL A 3 -52.26 17.68 -3.40
CA VAL A 3 -51.31 17.02 -2.50
C VAL A 3 -50.17 18.01 -2.25
N SER A 4 -49.91 18.28 -0.97
CA SER A 4 -49.09 19.37 -0.47
C SER A 4 -47.60 19.20 -0.77
N ASN A 5 -46.95 20.33 -1.13
CA ASN A 5 -45.51 20.49 -1.39
C ASN A 5 -44.58 20.25 -0.17
N THR A 6 -45.07 19.65 0.92
CA THR A 6 -44.34 19.54 2.19
C THR A 6 -43.57 18.23 2.35
N VAL A 7 -43.87 17.19 1.56
CA VAL A 7 -43.18 15.88 1.67
C VAL A 7 -41.90 15.80 0.83
N ARG A 8 -41.75 16.66 -0.18
CA ARG A 8 -40.54 16.72 -1.02
C ARG A 8 -39.36 17.47 -0.37
N ALA A 9 -39.62 18.25 0.69
CA ALA A 9 -38.59 19.02 1.40
C ALA A 9 -37.85 18.20 2.47
N LEU A 10 -38.50 17.21 3.10
CA LEU A 10 -37.87 16.40 4.16
C LEU A 10 -36.89 15.34 3.60
N LEU A 11 -37.12 14.84 2.39
CA LEU A 11 -36.21 13.89 1.72
C LEU A 11 -34.96 14.56 1.13
N LEU A 12 -34.96 15.89 0.95
CA LEU A 12 -33.80 16.66 0.49
C LEU A 12 -32.86 17.11 1.64
N GLN A 13 -33.35 17.09 2.89
CA GLN A 13 -32.56 17.47 4.08
C GLN A 13 -31.81 16.29 4.73
N CYS A 14 -32.16 15.04 4.43
CA CYS A 14 -31.33 13.87 4.79
C CYS A 14 -30.25 13.52 3.76
N ALA A 15 -30.33 14.06 2.53
CA ALA A 15 -29.31 13.84 1.50
C ALA A 15 -28.20 14.90 1.49
N THR A 16 -28.37 16.00 2.23
CA THR A 16 -27.43 17.14 2.25
C THR A 16 -26.49 17.14 3.46
N SER A 17 -26.67 16.24 4.43
CA SER A 17 -25.72 16.05 5.55
C SER A 17 -24.62 15.01 5.26
N ALA A 18 -24.70 14.27 4.15
CA ALA A 18 -23.72 13.25 3.76
C ALA A 18 -22.63 13.75 2.76
N LEU A 19 -22.73 14.99 2.26
CA LEU A 19 -21.77 15.60 1.31
C LEU A 19 -20.79 16.60 1.97
N GLY A 20 -20.70 16.59 3.31
CA GLY A 20 -20.01 17.63 4.08
C GLY A 20 -18.66 17.26 4.71
N LYS A 21 -18.12 16.04 4.52
CA LYS A 21 -16.74 15.75 4.91
C LYS A 21 -15.85 15.80 3.67
N ARG A 22 -15.49 17.03 3.27
CA ARG A 22 -14.25 17.23 2.51
C ARG A 22 -13.14 16.59 3.33
N PHE A 23 -12.56 15.49 2.85
CA PHE A 23 -11.31 14.94 3.40
C PHE A 23 -10.26 16.04 3.25
N ARG A 24 -10.10 16.85 4.30
CA ARG A 24 -8.96 17.77 4.38
C ARG A 24 -7.76 16.86 4.63
N HIS A 25 -6.94 16.66 3.60
CA HIS A 25 -5.63 16.02 3.69
C HIS A 25 -4.61 16.83 4.52
N ALA A 26 -5.09 17.89 5.17
CA ALA A 26 -4.45 18.72 6.18
C ALA A 26 -4.11 17.90 7.43
N ARG A 27 -2.83 17.76 7.80
CA ARG A 27 -2.42 17.11 9.06
C ARG A 27 -1.40 17.94 9.81
N GLN A 28 -1.44 17.90 11.13
CA GLN A 28 -0.62 18.77 11.98
C GLN A 28 0.71 18.12 12.38
N ILE A 29 1.81 18.85 12.21
CA ILE A 29 3.04 18.66 13.00
C ILE A 29 3.16 19.91 13.88
N GLN A 30 3.29 19.77 15.20
CA GLN A 30 3.44 20.91 16.13
C GLN A 30 2.34 21.99 15.97
N GLY A 31 1.11 21.59 15.60
CA GLY A 31 -0.04 22.50 15.44
C GLY A 31 -0.19 23.16 14.06
N GLN A 32 0.74 23.00 13.11
CA GLN A 32 0.61 23.53 11.75
C GLN A 32 0.12 22.47 10.76
N ALA A 33 -0.99 22.76 10.08
CA ALA A 33 -1.58 21.87 9.09
C ALA A 33 -0.76 21.87 7.78
N ILE A 34 -0.14 20.74 7.46
CA ILE A 34 0.51 20.50 6.18
C ILE A 34 -0.56 20.16 5.16
N ASN A 35 -0.74 21.05 4.17
CA ASN A 35 -1.68 20.90 3.09
C ASN A 35 -0.92 20.80 1.77
N ALA A 36 -1.01 19.66 1.10
CA ALA A 36 -0.60 19.56 -0.29
C ALA A 36 -1.62 20.28 -1.19
N PRO A 37 -1.21 21.08 -2.17
CA PRO A 37 -2.13 21.62 -3.17
C PRO A 37 -2.54 20.52 -4.17
N GLY A 38 -3.77 20.61 -4.68
CA GLY A 38 -4.38 19.56 -5.52
C GLY A 38 -5.31 18.64 -4.74
N SER A 39 -5.59 17.45 -5.30
CA SER A 39 -6.42 16.43 -4.66
C SER A 39 -6.08 15.02 -5.15
N ASP A 40 -6.57 14.01 -4.44
CA ASP A 40 -6.50 12.60 -4.81
C ASP A 40 -7.23 12.28 -6.13
N VAL A 41 -8.24 13.09 -6.49
CA VAL A 41 -9.07 12.91 -7.70
C VAL A 41 -8.51 13.65 -8.91
N THR A 42 -8.10 14.92 -8.73
CA THR A 42 -7.61 15.78 -9.83
C THR A 42 -6.09 15.80 -9.93
N GLY A 43 -5.42 15.03 -9.09
CA GLY A 43 -3.98 15.00 -8.96
C GLY A 43 -3.39 16.08 -8.04
N TRP A 44 -2.23 15.76 -7.49
CA TRP A 44 -1.44 16.66 -6.65
C TRP A 44 -0.64 17.64 -7.50
N THR A 45 -0.67 18.93 -7.14
CA THR A 45 -0.01 19.98 -7.91
C THR A 45 1.33 20.43 -7.34
N ALA A 46 1.70 19.92 -6.16
CA ALA A 46 3.02 20.00 -5.56
C ALA A 46 3.13 19.00 -4.41
N LEU A 47 4.36 18.60 -4.08
CA LEU A 47 4.65 17.83 -2.88
C LEU A 47 4.98 18.79 -1.72
N PRO A 48 4.26 18.72 -0.58
CA PRO A 48 4.51 19.61 0.55
C PRO A 48 5.83 19.29 1.24
N THR A 49 6.45 20.29 1.87
CA THR A 49 7.57 20.06 2.78
C THR A 49 7.08 19.45 4.09
N VAL A 50 7.87 18.54 4.66
CA VAL A 50 7.56 17.84 5.91
C VAL A 50 8.75 17.98 6.86
N PRO A 51 8.59 18.66 8.01
CA PRO A 51 9.64 18.73 9.03
C PRO A 51 10.19 17.35 9.43
N GLY A 52 11.52 17.20 9.37
CA GLY A 52 12.23 15.95 9.67
C GLY A 52 12.36 14.98 8.49
N ALA A 53 11.72 15.28 7.35
CA ALA A 53 11.85 14.52 6.11
C ALA A 53 12.44 15.36 4.98
N VAL A 54 13.12 14.68 4.07
CA VAL A 54 13.54 15.21 2.76
C VAL A 54 12.87 14.40 1.65
N ILE A 55 12.65 15.03 0.49
CA ILE A 55 12.18 14.34 -0.71
C ILE A 55 13.41 13.98 -1.55
N ASN A 56 13.65 12.68 -1.70
CA ASN A 56 14.75 12.14 -2.49
C ASN A 56 14.24 11.36 -3.71
N GLN A 57 15.06 11.29 -4.75
CA GLN A 57 14.83 10.45 -5.93
C GLN A 57 15.68 9.18 -5.80
N VAL A 58 15.03 8.06 -5.49
CA VAL A 58 15.71 6.76 -5.32
C VAL A 58 15.86 6.10 -6.70
N PRO A 59 17.09 5.78 -7.17
CA PRO A 59 17.29 5.10 -8.44
C PRO A 59 16.61 3.73 -8.46
N VAL A 60 16.02 3.35 -9.61
CA VAL A 60 15.26 2.09 -9.75
C VAL A 60 15.84 1.17 -10.81
N GLY A 61 16.08 -0.09 -10.43
CA GLY A 61 16.38 -1.18 -11.37
C GLY A 61 17.68 -1.02 -12.17
N GLY A 62 18.62 -0.20 -11.70
CA GLY A 62 19.87 0.11 -12.41
C GLY A 62 19.66 0.88 -13.73
N LYS A 63 18.43 1.32 -14.01
CA LYS A 63 18.12 2.21 -15.13
C LYS A 63 18.12 3.65 -14.65
N ASN A 64 18.06 4.59 -15.59
CA ASN A 64 18.03 6.01 -15.28
C ASN A 64 16.70 6.48 -14.63
N ALA A 65 15.78 5.55 -14.28
CA ALA A 65 14.49 5.85 -13.64
C ALA A 65 14.62 6.03 -12.12
N THR A 66 13.73 6.82 -11.53
CA THR A 66 13.76 7.17 -10.10
C THR A 66 12.38 7.13 -9.45
N LEU A 67 12.35 6.80 -8.16
CA LEU A 67 11.16 6.85 -7.31
C LEU A 67 11.27 8.00 -6.32
N THR A 68 10.33 8.94 -6.40
CA THR A 68 10.21 10.02 -5.42
C THR A 68 9.82 9.45 -4.06
N THR A 69 10.57 9.75 -3.01
CA THR A 69 10.39 9.17 -1.68
C THR A 69 10.62 10.21 -0.59
N TYR A 70 9.68 10.35 0.35
CA TYR A 70 9.91 11.06 1.61
C TYR A 70 10.77 10.18 2.52
N GLN A 71 11.92 10.69 2.98
CA GLN A 71 12.85 9.94 3.82
C GLN A 71 13.25 10.78 5.02
N THR A 72 13.55 10.14 6.16
CA THR A 72 14.20 10.82 7.29
C THR A 72 15.40 11.61 6.80
N ASP A 73 15.51 12.88 7.21
CA ASP A 73 16.62 13.75 6.82
C ASP A 73 17.96 13.07 7.12
N PRO A 74 18.82 12.81 6.11
CA PRO A 74 20.11 12.14 6.30
C PRO A 74 21.08 12.91 7.21
N ASN A 75 20.85 14.20 7.45
CA ASN A 75 21.66 14.98 8.39
C ASN A 75 21.20 14.82 9.85
N SER A 76 20.10 14.10 10.10
CA SER A 76 19.51 13.95 11.44
C SER A 76 19.91 12.64 12.15
N TYR A 77 20.65 11.75 11.49
CA TYR A 77 21.05 10.45 12.05
C TYR A 77 22.46 10.02 11.61
N ASP A 78 22.99 9.04 12.33
CA ASP A 78 24.27 8.37 12.04
C ASP A 78 23.99 7.02 11.40
N GLU A 79 24.32 6.87 10.11
CA GLU A 79 24.08 5.65 9.32
C GLU A 79 24.63 4.38 10.00
N SER A 80 25.77 4.49 10.71
CA SER A 80 26.41 3.37 11.40
C SER A 80 25.66 2.86 12.62
N LYS A 81 24.67 3.62 13.11
CA LYS A 81 23.84 3.31 14.27
C LYS A 81 22.44 2.84 13.92
N ILE A 82 22.03 2.95 12.65
CA ILE A 82 20.68 2.56 12.25
C ILE A 82 20.49 1.05 12.43
N LEU A 83 19.44 0.70 13.16
CA LEU A 83 19.02 -0.67 13.44
C LEU A 83 17.81 -1.07 12.59
N ARG A 84 16.94 -0.11 12.25
CA ARG A 84 15.68 -0.38 11.57
C ARG A 84 15.35 0.65 10.50
N ALA A 85 14.82 0.18 9.38
CA ALA A 85 14.14 1.02 8.40
C ALA A 85 12.65 0.63 8.32
N VAL A 86 11.76 1.63 8.30
CA VAL A 86 10.31 1.41 8.11
C VAL A 86 9.85 2.18 6.87
N ILE A 87 9.39 1.43 5.88
CA ILE A 87 8.88 1.95 4.61
C ILE A 87 7.34 1.83 4.66
N MET A 88 6.59 2.91 4.46
CA MET A 88 5.12 2.87 4.38
C MET A 88 4.62 3.36 3.02
N VAL A 89 3.96 2.46 2.29
CA VAL A 89 3.27 2.73 1.03
C VAL A 89 1.85 3.19 1.32
N SER A 90 1.49 4.37 0.81
CA SER A 90 0.17 4.97 1.04
C SER A 90 -0.96 4.19 0.38
N GLY A 91 -2.19 4.51 0.77
CA GLY A 91 -3.39 4.11 0.04
C GLY A 91 -3.54 4.78 -1.34
N ILE A 92 -4.73 4.63 -1.93
CA ILE A 92 -5.06 5.13 -3.27
C ILE A 92 -4.86 6.64 -3.44
N ASN A 93 -4.88 7.41 -2.34
CA ASN A 93 -4.75 8.86 -2.36
C ASN A 93 -3.30 9.34 -2.60
N ARG A 94 -2.30 8.45 -2.60
CA ARG A 94 -0.89 8.78 -2.92
C ARG A 94 -0.34 9.89 -2.02
N VAL A 95 -0.55 9.75 -0.72
CA VAL A 95 -0.23 10.78 0.29
C VAL A 95 1.02 10.43 1.10
N ALA A 96 2.16 10.24 0.42
CA ALA A 96 3.39 9.77 1.08
C ALA A 96 3.87 10.67 2.24
N TRP A 97 3.60 11.97 2.18
CA TRP A 97 3.92 12.90 3.29
C TRP A 97 3.13 12.56 4.55
N ASN A 98 1.85 12.21 4.42
CA ASN A 98 1.00 11.83 5.54
C ASN A 98 1.49 10.52 6.17
N GLU A 99 1.84 9.54 5.34
CA GLU A 99 2.37 8.27 5.83
C GLU A 99 3.66 8.45 6.62
N TRP A 100 4.58 9.30 6.14
CA TRP A 100 5.81 9.60 6.86
C TRP A 100 5.52 10.27 8.21
N ILE A 101 4.57 11.21 8.25
CA ILE A 101 4.14 11.89 9.48
C ILE A 101 3.56 10.88 10.48
N PHE A 102 2.72 9.95 10.03
CA PHE A 102 2.11 8.95 10.91
C PHE A 102 3.12 7.93 11.42
N LEU A 103 4.07 7.52 10.57
CA LEU A 103 5.21 6.71 11.00
C LEU A 103 6.03 7.42 12.05
N ASN A 104 6.35 8.70 11.87
CA ASN A 104 7.13 9.46 12.84
C ASN A 104 6.39 9.60 14.17
N SER A 105 5.09 9.92 14.14
CA SER A 105 4.24 9.92 15.36
C SER A 105 4.26 8.58 16.08
N SER A 106 4.14 7.48 15.33
CA SER A 106 4.17 6.12 15.86
C SER A 106 5.53 5.73 16.46
N LEU A 107 6.63 6.16 15.83
CA LEU A 107 7.99 6.01 16.35
C LEU A 107 8.18 6.79 17.66
N GLN A 108 7.71 8.03 17.75
CA GLN A 108 7.76 8.81 18.99
C GLN A 108 6.96 8.13 20.10
N ARG A 109 5.78 7.58 19.77
CA ARG A 109 5.00 6.79 20.72
C ARG A 109 5.73 5.52 21.16
N ALA A 110 6.39 4.80 20.25
CA ALA A 110 7.23 3.63 20.61
C ALA A 110 8.34 4.01 21.60
N SER A 111 9.00 5.15 21.38
CA SER A 111 10.08 5.67 22.21
C SER A 111 9.64 6.09 23.61
N GLN A 112 8.43 6.64 23.76
CA GLN A 112 7.87 6.98 25.08
C GLN A 112 7.73 5.75 25.99
N GLY A 113 7.57 4.55 25.41
CA GLY A 113 7.58 3.28 26.14
C GLY A 113 8.98 2.79 26.56
N GLY A 114 10.04 3.49 26.16
CA GLY A 114 11.43 3.12 26.41
C GLY A 114 11.96 1.97 25.55
N GLY A 115 11.15 1.45 24.61
CA GLY A 115 11.51 0.25 23.82
C GLY A 115 12.35 0.52 22.57
N VAL A 116 12.39 1.77 22.08
CA VAL A 116 13.08 2.14 20.82
C VAL A 116 13.77 3.48 20.97
N ASP A 117 15.00 3.59 20.47
CA ASP A 117 15.68 4.88 20.29
C ASP A 117 15.39 5.42 18.87
N PRO A 118 14.63 6.53 18.72
CA PRO A 118 14.30 7.10 17.42
C PRO A 118 15.52 7.45 16.56
N SER A 119 16.67 7.76 17.15
CA SER A 119 17.89 8.10 16.41
C SER A 119 18.51 6.92 15.64
N THR A 120 18.04 5.70 15.91
CA THR A 120 18.48 4.46 15.26
C THR A 120 17.45 3.91 14.26
N VAL A 121 16.39 4.66 13.98
CA VAL A 121 15.32 4.27 13.06
C VAL A 121 15.22 5.29 11.94
N VAL A 122 15.18 4.81 10.69
CA VAL A 122 14.92 5.63 9.51
C VAL A 122 13.57 5.29 8.92
N LEU A 123 12.85 6.31 8.44
CA LEU A 123 11.51 6.21 7.88
C LEU A 123 11.54 6.56 6.40
N ALA A 124 10.72 5.88 5.61
CA ALA A 124 10.55 6.15 4.19
C ALA A 124 9.08 6.02 3.77
N SER A 125 8.64 6.88 2.87
CA SER A 125 7.31 6.76 2.24
C SER A 125 7.42 7.08 0.75
N PRO A 126 7.33 6.08 -0.14
CA PRO A 126 7.38 6.31 -1.58
C PRO A 126 6.12 7.00 -2.09
N GLN A 127 6.32 7.92 -3.02
CA GLN A 127 5.28 8.62 -3.75
C GLN A 127 5.06 7.93 -5.11
N PHE A 128 3.99 7.14 -5.21
CA PHE A 128 3.56 6.50 -6.45
C PHE A 128 2.70 7.46 -7.28
N ASN A 129 3.33 8.44 -7.93
CA ASN A 129 2.64 9.43 -8.75
C ASN A 129 1.86 8.79 -9.90
N ILE A 130 0.71 9.37 -10.23
CA ILE A 130 -0.06 9.02 -11.43
C ILE A 130 -0.04 10.19 -12.43
N LEU A 131 -0.53 9.96 -13.64
CA LEU A 131 -0.54 10.96 -14.72
C LEU A 131 -1.19 12.29 -14.33
N GLU A 132 -2.20 12.24 -13.46
CA GLU A 132 -2.92 13.39 -12.93
C GLU A 132 -2.06 14.23 -11.99
N ASP A 133 -1.03 13.64 -11.34
CA ASP A 133 -0.16 14.30 -10.37
C ASP A 133 0.93 15.16 -11.05
N ALA A 134 0.65 15.73 -12.23
CA ALA A 134 1.61 16.46 -13.07
C ALA A 134 2.26 17.70 -12.42
N GLY A 135 1.82 18.13 -11.22
CA GLY A 135 2.55 19.14 -10.44
C GLY A 135 3.40 18.56 -9.30
N ALA A 136 3.28 17.27 -9.00
CA ALA A 136 4.07 16.55 -8.01
C ALA A 136 5.35 15.91 -8.59
N TYR A 137 5.58 16.03 -9.90
CA TYR A 137 6.82 15.67 -10.58
C TYR A 137 7.13 16.66 -11.71
N PRO A 138 8.40 16.79 -12.15
CA PRO A 138 8.75 17.74 -13.21
C PRO A 138 8.08 17.41 -14.55
N VAL A 139 7.36 18.41 -15.09
CA VAL A 139 6.72 18.38 -16.41
C VAL A 139 7.01 19.65 -17.20
N ASP A 140 6.82 19.59 -18.52
CA ASP A 140 6.82 20.78 -19.38
C ASP A 140 5.60 21.66 -19.03
N PRO A 141 5.79 22.98 -18.83
CA PRO A 141 4.71 23.85 -18.38
C PRO A 141 3.57 24.00 -19.40
N ILE A 142 3.84 23.79 -20.70
CA ILE A 142 2.89 23.95 -21.80
C ILE A 142 2.23 22.61 -22.13
N THR A 143 3.02 21.57 -22.42
CA THR A 143 2.49 20.28 -22.89
C THR A 143 2.05 19.35 -21.75
N LYS A 144 2.50 19.62 -20.52
CA LYS A 144 2.33 18.76 -19.33
C LYS A 144 3.01 17.40 -19.45
N GLU A 145 3.86 17.20 -20.45
CA GLU A 145 4.63 15.98 -20.60
C GLU A 145 5.76 15.92 -19.56
N PRO A 146 6.09 14.75 -19.00
CA PRO A 146 7.18 14.64 -18.05
C PRO A 146 8.53 15.03 -18.65
N THR A 147 9.33 15.73 -17.85
CA THR A 147 10.69 16.19 -18.20
C THR A 147 11.76 15.56 -17.31
N SER A 148 11.38 14.59 -16.48
CA SER A 148 12.26 13.94 -15.52
C SER A 148 12.18 12.43 -15.63
N ASN A 149 13.13 11.77 -14.97
CA ASN A 149 13.15 10.32 -14.87
C ASN A 149 12.31 9.77 -13.72
N VAL A 150 11.37 10.56 -13.18
CA VAL A 150 10.48 10.11 -12.10
C VAL A 150 9.50 9.09 -12.67
N MET A 151 9.35 7.97 -11.96
CA MET A 151 8.38 6.95 -12.30
C MET A 151 6.96 7.45 -12.04
N VAL A 152 6.09 7.29 -13.02
CA VAL A 152 4.67 7.67 -12.98
C VAL A 152 3.85 6.52 -13.56
N TRP A 153 2.69 6.26 -12.98
CA TRP A 153 1.80 5.17 -13.38
C TRP A 153 0.49 5.67 -13.97
N SER A 154 -0.23 4.78 -14.66
CA SER A 154 -1.63 5.00 -15.01
C SER A 154 -2.51 4.63 -13.81
N ASP A 155 -3.31 5.57 -13.33
CA ASP A 155 -4.32 5.36 -12.27
C ASP A 155 -3.82 4.45 -11.12
N THR A 156 -4.46 3.31 -10.89
CA THR A 156 -4.16 2.42 -9.76
C THR A 156 -3.22 1.26 -10.10
N GLU A 157 -2.63 1.25 -11.30
CA GLU A 157 -1.79 0.14 -11.78
C GLU A 157 -0.58 -0.13 -10.86
N TRP A 158 -0.01 0.92 -10.26
CA TRP A 158 1.07 0.80 -9.29
C TRP A 158 0.71 -0.09 -8.09
N GLY A 159 -0.56 -0.10 -7.66
CA GLY A 159 -1.03 -0.94 -6.53
C GLY A 159 -1.09 -2.43 -6.84
N GLN A 160 -0.87 -2.78 -8.11
CA GLN A 160 -0.93 -4.13 -8.65
C GLN A 160 0.43 -4.58 -9.17
N GLY A 161 1.51 -3.89 -8.84
CA GLY A 161 2.83 -4.22 -9.40
C GLY A 161 3.03 -3.75 -10.84
N GLY A 162 2.09 -3.00 -11.41
CA GLY A 162 2.08 -2.61 -12.81
C GLY A 162 3.29 -1.79 -13.22
N ASP A 163 3.56 -1.81 -14.53
CA ASP A 163 4.66 -1.07 -15.14
C ASP A 163 4.37 0.43 -15.08
N ALA A 164 5.41 1.22 -14.83
CA ALA A 164 5.29 2.67 -14.94
C ALA A 164 5.11 3.07 -16.42
N VAL A 165 4.36 4.12 -16.67
CA VAL A 165 4.20 4.70 -18.02
C VAL A 165 5.31 5.70 -18.33
N PHE A 166 5.96 6.23 -17.28
CA PHE A 166 7.12 7.11 -17.38
C PHE A 166 8.24 6.72 -16.41
N PRO A 167 9.48 7.17 -16.64
CA PRO A 167 9.94 7.89 -17.84
C PRO A 167 9.89 7.03 -19.10
N THR A 168 9.82 7.66 -20.27
CA THR A 168 9.94 6.89 -21.51
C THR A 168 11.35 6.38 -21.71
N THR A 169 11.52 5.32 -22.51
CA THR A 169 12.85 4.82 -22.90
C THR A 169 13.69 5.91 -23.57
N ALA A 170 13.08 6.81 -24.36
CA ALA A 170 13.75 7.97 -24.94
C ALA A 170 14.24 8.96 -23.87
N LEU A 171 13.38 9.31 -22.90
CA LEU A 171 13.76 10.19 -21.79
C LEU A 171 14.92 9.63 -20.97
N MET A 172 14.89 8.32 -20.70
CA MET A 172 15.99 7.65 -19.98
C MET A 172 17.32 7.71 -20.74
N GLN A 173 17.29 7.77 -22.07
CA GLN A 173 18.45 7.94 -22.95
C GLN A 173 18.88 9.41 -23.13
N GLY A 174 18.26 10.34 -22.41
CA GLY A 174 18.53 11.78 -22.51
C GLY A 174 17.95 12.43 -23.76
N GLN A 175 17.06 11.73 -24.48
CA GLN A 175 16.35 12.31 -25.62
C GLN A 175 15.09 13.03 -25.13
N PRO A 176 14.70 14.16 -25.75
CA PRO A 176 13.44 14.81 -25.42
C PRO A 176 12.27 13.88 -25.70
N PHE A 177 11.16 14.10 -25.00
CA PHE A 177 9.92 13.40 -25.29
C PHE A 177 9.45 13.72 -26.72
N SER A 178 9.24 12.70 -27.55
CA SER A 178 8.85 12.87 -28.97
C SER A 178 7.47 12.26 -29.29
N GLY A 179 6.58 12.14 -28.30
CA GLY A 179 5.21 11.66 -28.48
C GLY A 179 4.21 12.82 -28.60
N SER A 180 3.24 12.73 -29.50
CA SER A 180 2.07 13.60 -29.48
C SER A 180 1.00 12.95 -28.61
N ARG A 181 0.79 13.40 -27.36
CA ARG A 181 -0.48 13.08 -26.69
C ARG A 181 -1.58 13.89 -27.34
N GLY A 182 -2.53 13.20 -27.97
CA GLY A 182 -3.88 13.73 -28.12
C GLY A 182 -4.53 13.79 -26.73
N LEU A 183 -4.25 14.84 -25.96
CA LEU A 183 -5.03 15.18 -24.77
C LEU A 183 -6.41 15.63 -25.27
N SER A 184 -7.38 14.73 -25.39
CA SER A 184 -8.76 15.15 -25.60
C SER A 184 -9.25 15.84 -24.34
N SER A 185 -9.41 17.15 -24.41
CA SER A 185 -10.11 17.96 -23.41
C SER A 185 -11.59 17.57 -23.36
N GLY A 186 -11.90 16.49 -22.64
CA GLY A 186 -13.26 16.08 -22.31
C GLY A 186 -13.64 16.66 -20.95
N THR A 187 -14.46 17.71 -20.95
CA THR A 187 -15.19 18.13 -19.75
C THR A 187 -16.22 17.05 -19.42
N SER A 188 -15.96 16.25 -18.39
CA SER A 188 -16.94 15.28 -17.86
C SER A 188 -16.90 15.31 -16.34
N GLU A 189 -17.84 16.05 -15.76
CA GLU A 189 -18.23 15.84 -14.38
C GLU A 189 -18.85 14.44 -14.25
N SER A 190 -18.32 13.65 -13.32
CA SER A 190 -18.73 12.29 -12.95
C SER A 190 -18.19 11.14 -13.82
N THR A 191 -17.75 10.10 -13.10
CA THR A 191 -17.35 8.75 -13.56
C THR A 191 -16.09 8.65 -14.42
N GLY A 192 -15.04 8.06 -13.82
CA GLY A 192 -14.04 7.21 -14.48
C GLY A 192 -13.35 7.76 -15.73
N TYR A 193 -12.07 8.08 -15.62
CA TYR A 193 -11.15 8.11 -16.75
C TYR A 193 -10.95 6.68 -17.30
N THR A 194 -12.00 6.10 -17.91
CA THR A 194 -11.88 4.88 -18.71
C THR A 194 -11.44 5.30 -20.10
N GLY A 195 -10.13 5.30 -20.35
CA GLY A 195 -9.63 5.72 -21.66
C GLY A 195 -8.14 5.92 -21.78
N VAL A 196 -7.32 5.13 -21.11
CA VAL A 196 -6.03 4.75 -21.70
C VAL A 196 -6.18 3.27 -21.99
N ASP A 197 -6.16 2.90 -23.27
CA ASP A 197 -6.05 1.51 -23.68
C ASP A 197 -4.81 0.93 -22.99
N SER A 198 -5.03 0.19 -21.90
CA SER A 198 -4.01 -0.43 -21.05
C SER A 198 -3.26 -1.57 -21.76
N ASN A 199 -3.26 -1.58 -23.10
CA ASN A 199 -2.79 -2.72 -23.88
C ASN A 199 -2.06 -2.39 -25.21
N SER A 200 -1.62 -1.14 -25.49
CA SER A 200 -0.83 -0.93 -26.73
C SER A 200 0.28 0.13 -26.74
N THR A 201 0.43 1.00 -25.74
CA THR A 201 1.47 2.06 -25.81
C THR A 201 2.33 2.28 -24.55
N SER A 202 1.82 1.99 -23.34
CA SER A 202 2.59 2.15 -22.10
C SER A 202 3.74 1.14 -21.97
N THR A 203 3.50 -0.12 -22.32
CA THR A 203 4.53 -1.18 -22.32
C THR A 203 5.58 -0.98 -23.41
N GLN A 204 5.23 -0.35 -24.53
CA GLN A 204 6.16 -0.13 -25.64
C GLN A 204 7.06 1.09 -25.49
N THR A 205 6.73 2.04 -24.60
CA THR A 205 7.52 3.29 -24.46
C THR A 205 7.95 3.62 -23.04
N GLY A 206 7.34 3.03 -22.00
CA GLY A 206 7.72 3.24 -20.59
C GLY A 206 9.11 2.68 -20.24
N PRO A 207 9.51 2.71 -18.95
CA PRO A 207 10.86 2.32 -18.56
C PRO A 207 11.08 0.80 -18.52
N GLY A 208 10.03 0.00 -18.75
CA GLY A 208 10.04 -1.46 -18.53
C GLY A 208 10.44 -1.80 -17.08
N LEU A 209 9.93 -1.00 -16.14
CA LEU A 209 10.08 -1.12 -14.69
C LEU A 209 8.72 -0.81 -14.06
N GLY A 210 8.34 -1.55 -13.02
CA GLY A 210 7.09 -1.39 -12.29
C GLY A 210 7.29 -1.04 -10.82
N SER A 211 6.19 -1.02 -10.08
CA SER A 211 6.24 -0.70 -8.65
C SER A 211 6.99 -1.74 -7.82
N PHE A 212 7.03 -3.01 -8.25
CA PHE A 212 7.86 -4.03 -7.60
C PHE A 212 9.36 -3.77 -7.73
N ASP A 213 9.83 -3.30 -8.90
CA ASP A 213 11.23 -2.87 -9.09
C ASP A 213 11.57 -1.69 -8.17
N ALA A 214 10.63 -0.76 -8.03
CA ALA A 214 10.76 0.40 -7.16
C ALA A 214 10.87 -0.01 -5.67
N LEU A 215 10.06 -0.97 -5.23
CA LEU A 215 10.15 -1.56 -3.89
C LEU A 215 11.46 -2.32 -3.68
N ASP A 216 11.93 -3.11 -4.66
CA ASP A 216 13.23 -3.78 -4.59
C ASP A 216 14.38 -2.79 -4.39
N SER A 217 14.33 -1.65 -5.09
CA SER A 217 15.39 -0.63 -5.02
C SER A 217 15.38 0.11 -3.67
N LEU A 218 14.19 0.39 -3.11
CA LEU A 218 14.06 0.93 -1.75
C LEU A 218 14.57 -0.06 -0.68
N VAL A 219 14.15 -1.32 -0.78
CA VAL A 219 14.58 -2.39 0.13
C VAL A 219 16.11 -2.55 0.07
N ALA A 220 16.68 -2.59 -1.14
CA ALA A 220 18.13 -2.67 -1.33
C ALA A 220 18.88 -1.47 -0.74
N THR A 221 18.31 -0.26 -0.81
CA THR A 221 18.90 0.95 -0.21
C THR A 221 19.13 0.79 1.29
N TYR A 222 18.14 0.24 2.01
CA TYR A 222 18.23 0.07 3.46
C TYR A 222 18.93 -1.23 3.88
N LEU A 223 18.93 -2.27 3.05
CA LEU A 223 19.67 -3.51 3.32
C LEU A 223 21.17 -3.42 3.02
N ASN A 224 21.64 -2.33 2.41
CA ASN A 224 23.05 -2.09 2.11
C ASN A 224 23.89 -2.00 3.40
N THR A 225 24.65 -3.04 3.69
CA THR A 225 25.46 -3.16 4.92
C THR A 225 26.69 -2.27 4.95
N THR A 226 27.13 -1.74 3.80
CA THR A 226 28.20 -0.73 3.77
C THR A 226 27.69 0.59 4.33
N ARG A 227 26.43 0.91 4.03
CA ARG A 227 25.77 2.13 4.50
C ARG A 227 25.20 1.96 5.91
N PHE A 228 24.41 0.90 6.12
CA PHE A 228 23.74 0.61 7.38
C PHE A 228 24.25 -0.71 7.99
N PRO A 229 25.48 -0.75 8.54
CA PRO A 229 26.13 -1.98 8.97
C PRO A 229 25.43 -2.69 10.14
N LYS A 230 24.62 -1.98 10.93
CA LYS A 230 23.90 -2.54 12.08
C LYS A 230 22.41 -2.79 11.83
N LEU A 231 21.91 -2.48 10.63
CA LEU A 231 20.50 -2.63 10.33
C LEU A 231 20.09 -4.11 10.34
N ASN A 232 19.17 -4.45 11.24
CA ASN A 232 18.69 -5.81 11.46
C ASN A 232 17.35 -6.08 10.77
N ARG A 233 16.55 -5.04 10.50
CA ARG A 233 15.21 -5.19 9.95
C ARG A 233 14.81 -4.02 9.04
N VAL A 234 14.29 -4.37 7.86
CA VAL A 234 13.48 -3.49 7.01
C VAL A 234 12.03 -3.94 7.12
N VAL A 235 11.15 -3.04 7.54
CA VAL A 235 9.70 -3.25 7.49
C VAL A 235 9.18 -2.58 6.23
N ILE A 236 8.60 -3.36 5.32
CA ILE A 236 7.87 -2.84 4.17
C ILE A 236 6.38 -2.94 4.44
N ALA A 237 5.77 -1.79 4.66
CA ALA A 237 4.39 -1.63 5.10
C ALA A 237 3.52 -0.99 4.01
N GLY A 238 2.25 -1.35 4.00
CA GLY A 238 1.28 -0.73 3.11
C GLY A 238 -0.13 -0.73 3.69
N PHE A 239 -0.85 0.35 3.44
CA PHE A 239 -2.26 0.51 3.80
C PHE A 239 -3.15 0.59 2.55
N SER A 240 -4.34 0.00 2.57
CA SER A 240 -5.32 0.09 1.47
C SER A 240 -4.74 -0.40 0.13
N LEU A 241 -4.68 0.44 -0.91
CA LEU A 241 -4.03 0.11 -2.18
C LEU A 241 -2.52 -0.20 -2.02
N GLY A 242 -1.83 0.44 -1.06
CA GLY A 242 -0.47 0.08 -0.68
C GLY A 242 -0.38 -1.29 0.01
N GLY A 243 -1.38 -1.65 0.82
CA GLY A 243 -1.47 -2.99 1.42
C GLY A 243 -1.66 -4.08 0.37
N GLN A 244 -2.46 -3.78 -0.66
CA GLN A 244 -2.60 -4.56 -1.87
C GLN A 244 -1.25 -4.79 -2.58
N LEU A 245 -0.46 -3.73 -2.76
CA LEU A 245 0.86 -3.82 -3.37
C LEU A 245 1.82 -4.68 -2.54
N VAL A 246 1.90 -4.43 -1.24
CA VAL A 246 2.80 -5.16 -0.33
C VAL A 246 2.40 -6.63 -0.24
N GLN A 247 1.11 -6.96 -0.25
CA GLN A 247 0.65 -8.35 -0.27
C GLN A 247 1.12 -9.08 -1.52
N ARG A 248 0.94 -8.48 -2.70
CA ARG A 248 1.40 -9.07 -3.96
C ARG A 248 2.92 -9.16 -4.02
N TYR A 249 3.63 -8.13 -3.56
CA TYR A 249 5.09 -8.13 -3.46
C TYR A 249 5.61 -9.23 -2.53
N SER A 250 4.92 -9.48 -1.41
CA SER A 250 5.22 -10.57 -0.46
C SER A 250 5.03 -11.97 -1.05
N LEU A 251 4.35 -12.10 -2.19
CA LEU A 251 4.23 -13.34 -2.94
C LEU A 251 5.17 -13.36 -4.15
N LEU A 252 5.24 -12.27 -4.92
CA LEU A 252 5.84 -12.25 -6.25
C LEU A 252 7.33 -11.87 -6.26
N ARG A 253 7.81 -11.11 -5.26
CA ARG A 253 9.23 -10.80 -5.14
C ARG A 253 10.04 -12.08 -4.97
N ASN A 254 11.11 -12.24 -5.75
CA ASN A 254 12.03 -13.36 -5.59
C ASN A 254 12.62 -13.43 -4.18
N SER A 255 12.88 -14.64 -3.69
CA SER A 255 13.53 -14.85 -2.41
C SER A 255 15.02 -14.50 -2.49
N THR A 256 15.53 -13.85 -1.46
CA THR A 256 16.95 -13.51 -1.33
C THR A 256 17.48 -13.98 0.02
N SER A 257 18.81 -14.02 0.17
CA SER A 257 19.44 -14.29 1.47
C SER A 257 19.13 -13.23 2.54
N GLN A 258 18.54 -12.10 2.14
CA GLN A 258 18.19 -10.98 3.02
C GLN A 258 16.76 -11.03 3.52
N ASP A 259 15.93 -11.98 3.07
CA ASP A 259 14.50 -12.04 3.41
C ASP A 259 14.27 -12.23 4.92
N SER A 260 15.22 -12.81 5.65
CA SER A 260 15.20 -12.92 7.12
C SER A 260 15.28 -11.56 7.84
N ARG A 261 15.81 -10.52 7.16
CA ARG A 261 15.85 -9.13 7.63
C ARG A 261 14.66 -8.31 7.12
N MET A 262 13.60 -8.94 6.63
CA MET A 262 12.42 -8.26 6.11
C MET A 262 11.16 -8.62 6.88
N THR A 263 10.29 -7.63 7.08
CA THR A 263 8.89 -7.84 7.52
C THR A 263 7.96 -7.22 6.49
N TYR A 264 6.97 -7.98 6.04
CA TYR A 264 5.89 -7.51 5.18
C TYR A 264 4.69 -7.16 6.05
N TRP A 265 4.33 -5.87 6.09
CA TRP A 265 3.25 -5.36 6.92
C TRP A 265 2.09 -4.92 6.00
N ILE A 266 0.96 -5.60 6.11
CA ILE A 266 -0.13 -5.56 5.13
C ILE A 266 -1.41 -5.14 5.86
N SER A 267 -1.89 -3.93 5.60
CA SER A 267 -3.10 -3.43 6.23
C SER A 267 -4.22 -3.09 5.26
N SER A 268 -5.43 -3.51 5.62
CA SER A 268 -6.70 -3.20 4.93
C SER A 268 -6.64 -3.29 3.39
N PRO A 269 -6.07 -4.34 2.77
CA PRO A 269 -6.02 -4.41 1.31
C PRO A 269 -7.42 -4.59 0.71
N GLY A 270 -7.71 -3.84 -0.34
CA GLY A 270 -8.96 -3.94 -1.10
C GLY A 270 -9.16 -5.29 -1.81
N SER A 271 -8.09 -6.04 -2.05
CA SER A 271 -8.13 -7.40 -2.59
C SER A 271 -6.79 -8.11 -2.32
N PHE A 272 -6.79 -9.44 -2.37
CA PHE A 272 -5.62 -10.29 -2.26
C PHE A 272 -5.37 -11.02 -3.59
N LEU A 273 -4.12 -11.38 -3.85
CA LEU A 273 -3.78 -12.36 -4.88
C LEU A 273 -3.98 -13.77 -4.33
N TYR A 274 -5.02 -14.46 -4.79
CA TYR A 274 -5.28 -15.86 -4.44
C TYR A 274 -4.39 -16.80 -5.27
N LEU A 275 -3.97 -17.91 -4.65
CA LEU A 275 -3.04 -18.87 -5.25
C LEU A 275 -3.74 -20.08 -5.89
N ASN A 276 -5.07 -20.07 -5.93
CA ASN A 276 -5.92 -21.05 -6.58
C ASN A 276 -7.24 -20.39 -7.01
N ASP A 277 -8.13 -21.18 -7.62
CA ASP A 277 -9.44 -20.77 -8.11
C ASP A 277 -10.55 -20.79 -7.03
N SER A 278 -10.21 -21.09 -5.77
CA SER A 278 -11.17 -21.13 -4.68
C SER A 278 -11.44 -19.73 -4.11
N ARG A 279 -12.70 -19.46 -3.76
CA ARG A 279 -13.12 -18.16 -3.23
C ARG A 279 -14.05 -18.34 -2.02
N PRO A 280 -13.85 -17.58 -0.92
CA PRO A 280 -14.69 -17.65 0.27
C PRO A 280 -16.15 -17.26 0.03
N ASP A 281 -16.38 -16.31 -0.88
CA ASP A 281 -17.70 -15.83 -1.25
C ASP A 281 -18.12 -16.30 -2.65
N ARG A 282 -19.43 -16.17 -2.94
CA ARG A 282 -19.99 -16.58 -4.23
C ARG A 282 -19.37 -15.74 -5.36
N ILE A 283 -18.78 -16.42 -6.32
CA ILE A 283 -18.38 -15.85 -7.61
C ILE A 283 -19.66 -15.50 -8.40
N ASP A 284 -19.87 -14.22 -8.67
CA ASP A 284 -20.99 -13.77 -9.48
C ASP A 284 -20.81 -14.15 -10.97
N ARG A 285 -21.92 -14.26 -11.71
CA ARG A 285 -21.88 -14.65 -13.12
C ARG A 285 -21.08 -13.67 -13.97
N SER A 286 -21.10 -12.39 -13.61
CA SER A 286 -20.44 -11.30 -14.35
C SER A 286 -18.92 -11.42 -14.41
N CYS A 287 -18.26 -12.07 -13.44
CA CYS A 287 -16.81 -12.26 -13.43
C CYS A 287 -16.37 -13.73 -13.43
N ARG A 288 -17.22 -14.67 -13.84
CA ARG A 288 -16.89 -16.10 -13.78
C ARG A 288 -15.68 -16.49 -14.64
N SER A 289 -15.33 -15.69 -15.64
CA SER A 289 -14.15 -15.86 -16.49
C SER A 289 -12.97 -14.95 -16.10
N THR A 290 -13.11 -14.06 -15.12
CA THR A 290 -12.10 -13.05 -14.77
C THR A 290 -11.69 -13.05 -13.30
N TYR A 291 -12.46 -13.67 -12.40
CA TYR A 291 -12.20 -13.67 -10.95
C TYR A 291 -10.86 -14.30 -10.54
N ASN A 292 -10.28 -15.13 -11.41
CA ASN A 292 -8.99 -15.76 -11.20
C ASN A 292 -7.87 -15.18 -12.08
N VAL A 293 -8.17 -14.16 -12.89
CA VAL A 293 -7.19 -13.40 -13.66
C VAL A 293 -6.43 -12.48 -12.71
N TYR A 294 -5.13 -12.30 -12.96
CA TYR A 294 -4.31 -11.31 -12.28
C TYR A 294 -4.99 -9.93 -12.38
N LYS A 295 -5.22 -9.20 -11.28
CA LYS A 295 -4.55 -9.22 -9.97
C LYS A 295 -5.21 -10.03 -8.84
N TYR A 296 -6.23 -10.83 -9.14
CA TYR A 296 -7.04 -11.54 -8.13
C TYR A 296 -6.69 -13.01 -7.98
N GLY A 297 -6.13 -13.63 -9.03
CA GLY A 297 -5.68 -15.01 -9.05
C GLY A 297 -4.45 -15.19 -9.95
N LEU A 298 -4.13 -16.44 -10.28
CA LEU A 298 -2.89 -16.80 -11.00
C LEU A 298 -3.04 -16.92 -12.54
N GLU A 299 -4.19 -16.54 -13.10
CA GLU A 299 -4.42 -16.60 -14.56
C GLU A 299 -4.10 -15.28 -15.26
N GLY A 300 -4.01 -15.33 -16.59
CA GLY A 300 -3.76 -14.16 -17.43
C GLY A 300 -2.31 -13.66 -17.37
N SER A 301 -2.14 -12.36 -17.60
CA SER A 301 -0.82 -11.73 -17.72
C SER A 301 -0.38 -11.11 -16.39
N PHE A 302 0.85 -11.41 -15.98
CA PHE A 302 1.50 -10.81 -14.83
C PHE A 302 2.28 -9.55 -15.22
N PRO A 303 2.67 -8.68 -14.26
CA PRO A 303 3.54 -7.53 -14.55
C PRO A 303 4.89 -7.95 -15.12
N THR A 304 5.55 -7.07 -15.87
CA THR A 304 6.84 -7.33 -16.52
C THR A 304 7.90 -7.79 -15.51
N TYR A 305 7.85 -7.26 -14.29
CA TYR A 305 8.67 -7.72 -13.15
C TYR A 305 8.65 -9.26 -12.98
N VAL A 306 7.45 -9.84 -12.98
CA VAL A 306 7.27 -11.28 -12.78
C VAL A 306 7.70 -12.05 -14.02
N GLN A 307 7.34 -11.56 -15.21
CA GLN A 307 7.71 -12.17 -16.49
C GLN A 307 9.24 -12.26 -16.64
N ASN A 308 9.96 -11.19 -16.26
CA ASN A 308 11.42 -11.12 -16.33
C ASN A 308 12.12 -12.00 -15.30
N SER A 309 11.48 -12.26 -14.15
CA SER A 309 12.07 -13.07 -13.08
C SER A 309 12.30 -14.53 -13.49
N GLN A 310 11.56 -15.01 -14.51
CA GLN A 310 11.48 -16.42 -14.92
C GLN A 310 11.13 -17.40 -13.78
N ALA A 311 10.75 -16.91 -12.60
CA ALA A 311 10.38 -17.73 -11.48
C ALA A 311 9.04 -18.41 -11.76
N ARG A 312 8.88 -19.65 -11.26
CA ARG A 312 7.59 -20.33 -11.33
C ARG A 312 6.55 -19.57 -10.52
N VAL A 313 5.40 -19.32 -11.15
CA VAL A 313 4.26 -18.61 -10.56
C VAL A 313 3.14 -19.63 -10.39
N ASP A 314 3.26 -20.44 -9.34
CA ASP A 314 2.28 -21.47 -8.98
C ASP A 314 2.03 -21.48 -7.47
N SER A 315 0.95 -22.15 -7.05
CA SER A 315 0.52 -22.20 -5.66
C SER A 315 1.59 -22.74 -4.71
N SER A 316 2.33 -23.76 -5.13
CA SER A 316 3.39 -24.39 -4.33
C SER A 316 4.53 -23.42 -4.08
N THR A 317 5.07 -22.84 -5.14
CA THR A 317 6.21 -21.93 -5.09
C THR A 317 5.88 -20.66 -4.30
N LEU A 318 4.73 -20.05 -4.58
CA LEU A 318 4.32 -18.80 -3.94
C LEU A 318 3.86 -19.01 -2.49
N GLY A 319 3.19 -20.12 -2.20
CA GLY A 319 2.80 -20.50 -0.85
C GLY A 319 4.02 -20.70 0.05
N GLN A 320 4.98 -21.52 -0.38
CA GLN A 320 6.21 -21.78 0.40
C GLN A 320 7.00 -20.50 0.65
N ARG A 321 7.01 -19.61 -0.35
CA ARG A 321 7.64 -18.30 -0.22
C ARG A 321 6.95 -17.42 0.82
N LEU A 322 5.62 -17.33 0.80
CA LEU A 322 4.89 -16.56 1.80
C LEU A 322 5.10 -17.14 3.21
N ALA A 323 5.02 -18.46 3.34
CA ALA A 323 5.14 -19.14 4.63
C ALA A 323 6.53 -18.98 5.28
N SER A 324 7.58 -18.80 4.48
CA SER A 324 8.94 -18.55 4.98
C SER A 324 9.22 -17.07 5.31
N ARG A 325 8.28 -16.15 5.04
CA ARG A 325 8.44 -14.71 5.29
C ARG A 325 7.93 -14.31 6.67
N THR A 326 8.41 -13.19 7.17
CA THR A 326 7.80 -12.52 8.33
C THR A 326 6.68 -11.61 7.84
N VAL A 327 5.44 -11.89 8.24
CA VAL A 327 4.25 -11.18 7.76
C VAL A 327 3.41 -10.65 8.91
N ARG A 328 2.85 -9.45 8.78
CA ARG A 328 1.96 -8.83 9.76
C ARG A 328 0.72 -8.34 9.04
N TYR A 329 -0.43 -8.94 9.34
CA TYR A 329 -1.72 -8.53 8.83
C TYR A 329 -2.44 -7.64 9.82
N LEU A 330 -2.95 -6.50 9.38
CA LEU A 330 -3.70 -5.57 10.22
C LEU A 330 -4.99 -5.11 9.54
N VAL A 331 -6.06 -4.95 10.31
CA VAL A 331 -7.31 -4.36 9.82
C VAL A 331 -8.10 -3.74 10.96
N GLY A 332 -8.68 -2.57 10.71
CA GLY A 332 -9.62 -1.93 11.62
C GLY A 332 -10.97 -2.65 11.62
N LEU A 333 -11.55 -2.90 12.80
CA LEU A 333 -12.80 -3.65 12.93
C LEU A 333 -14.02 -2.90 12.36
N ASP A 334 -13.94 -1.57 12.22
CA ASP A 334 -14.98 -0.74 11.62
C ASP A 334 -14.71 -0.47 10.12
N ASP A 335 -13.69 -1.12 9.54
CA ASP A 335 -13.33 -1.02 8.13
C ASP A 335 -14.26 -1.86 7.25
N LEU A 336 -15.54 -1.46 7.25
CA LEU A 336 -16.64 -2.20 6.62
C LEU A 336 -16.99 -1.71 5.21
N ILE A 337 -16.07 -0.99 4.57
CA ILE A 337 -16.21 -0.56 3.18
C ILE A 337 -15.56 -1.58 2.23
N ALA A 338 -16.03 -1.62 0.99
CA ALA A 338 -15.52 -2.57 0.00
C ALA A 338 -14.05 -2.36 -0.36
N GLY A 339 -13.61 -1.09 -0.45
CA GLY A 339 -12.35 -0.73 -1.11
C GLY A 339 -12.45 -1.03 -2.60
N ASP A 340 -11.92 -2.18 -3.02
CA ASP A 340 -12.14 -2.72 -4.36
C ASP A 340 -13.55 -3.35 -4.45
N GLY A 341 -14.45 -2.66 -5.14
CA GLY A 341 -15.85 -3.05 -5.33
C GLY A 341 -16.10 -3.96 -6.53
N SER A 342 -15.06 -4.35 -7.27
CA SER A 342 -15.19 -5.24 -8.43
C SER A 342 -15.78 -6.61 -8.04
N CYS A 343 -16.39 -7.29 -9.01
CA CYS A 343 -16.96 -8.62 -8.80
C CYS A 343 -15.92 -9.62 -8.28
N GLU A 344 -14.72 -9.54 -8.84
CA GLU A 344 -13.57 -10.38 -8.55
C GLU A 344 -13.10 -10.19 -7.10
N ALA A 345 -12.97 -8.94 -6.65
CA ALA A 345 -12.64 -8.64 -5.26
C ALA A 345 -13.77 -9.02 -4.30
N ARG A 346 -15.04 -8.84 -4.69
CA ARG A 346 -16.21 -9.20 -3.87
C ARG A 346 -16.36 -10.70 -3.66
N ALA A 347 -15.82 -11.54 -4.55
CA ALA A 347 -15.74 -12.99 -4.33
C ALA A 347 -14.78 -13.35 -3.16
N GLN A 348 -13.92 -12.42 -2.74
CA GLN A 348 -13.00 -12.62 -1.61
C GLN A 348 -13.61 -12.16 -0.26
N GLY A 349 -14.74 -11.47 -0.28
CA GLY A 349 -15.38 -10.88 0.89
C GLY A 349 -16.01 -9.51 0.57
N PRO A 350 -17.03 -9.07 1.33
CA PRO A 350 -17.73 -7.82 1.05
C PRO A 350 -16.93 -6.54 1.38
N ASP A 351 -16.04 -6.59 2.35
CA ASP A 351 -15.33 -5.42 2.88
C ASP A 351 -13.91 -5.79 3.33
N HIS A 352 -13.11 -4.80 3.73
CA HIS A 352 -11.71 -5.02 4.14
C HIS A 352 -11.58 -6.00 5.30
N VAL A 353 -12.46 -5.92 6.31
CA VAL A 353 -12.45 -6.87 7.43
C VAL A 353 -12.65 -8.30 6.91
N ARG A 354 -13.71 -8.56 6.13
CA ARG A 354 -13.98 -9.93 5.66
C ARG A 354 -12.90 -10.41 4.71
N LYS A 355 -12.39 -9.57 3.80
CA LYS A 355 -11.29 -9.94 2.90
C LYS A 355 -10.03 -10.32 3.68
N MET A 356 -9.67 -9.55 4.71
CA MET A 356 -8.53 -9.84 5.58
C MET A 356 -8.71 -11.14 6.36
N LEU A 357 -9.86 -11.32 7.01
CA LEU A 357 -10.15 -12.54 7.79
C LEU A 357 -10.18 -13.78 6.90
N ASN A 358 -10.85 -13.69 5.75
CA ASN A 358 -10.91 -14.77 4.78
C ASN A 358 -9.50 -15.21 4.35
N TRP A 359 -8.64 -14.24 4.00
CA TRP A 359 -7.25 -14.53 3.64
C TRP A 359 -6.46 -15.14 4.80
N ALA A 360 -6.39 -14.44 5.94
CA ALA A 360 -5.47 -14.77 7.03
C ALA A 360 -5.92 -15.98 7.86
N GLN A 361 -7.19 -16.34 7.87
CA GLN A 361 -7.71 -17.48 8.65
C GLN A 361 -8.03 -18.71 7.79
N TYR A 362 -8.35 -18.54 6.50
CA TYR A 362 -8.87 -19.64 5.68
C TYR A 362 -8.08 -19.90 4.39
N VAL A 363 -7.18 -18.99 4.00
CA VAL A 363 -6.35 -19.18 2.80
C VAL A 363 -4.90 -19.40 3.21
N ALA A 364 -4.28 -18.39 3.82
CA ALA A 364 -2.86 -18.41 4.16
C ALA A 364 -2.43 -19.62 5.03
N PRO A 365 -3.20 -20.06 6.04
CA PRO A 365 -2.85 -21.24 6.84
C PRO A 365 -2.86 -22.58 6.08
N TYR A 366 -3.47 -22.62 4.90
CA TYR A 366 -3.61 -23.84 4.08
C TYR A 366 -2.79 -23.77 2.79
N LEU A 367 -1.99 -22.72 2.60
CA LEU A 367 -1.07 -22.64 1.48
C LEU A 367 0.12 -23.59 1.69
N PRO A 368 0.72 -24.10 0.61
CA PRO A 368 1.93 -24.91 0.70
C PRO A 368 3.02 -24.24 1.54
N GLY A 369 3.65 -24.99 2.45
CA GLY A 369 4.69 -24.49 3.37
C GLY A 369 4.15 -23.87 4.67
N ALA A 370 2.84 -23.61 4.79
CA ALA A 370 2.23 -23.30 6.07
C ALA A 370 2.22 -24.52 7.00
N PRO A 371 2.10 -24.34 8.33
CA PRO A 371 1.94 -25.44 9.27
C PRO A 371 0.73 -26.35 8.97
N ASP A 372 0.93 -27.67 9.04
CA ASP A 372 -0.13 -28.68 8.76
C ASP A 372 -1.30 -28.71 9.77
N ASN A 373 -1.30 -27.82 10.76
CA ASN A 373 -2.33 -27.72 11.80
C ASN A 373 -3.38 -26.63 11.50
N GLY A 374 -3.38 -26.05 10.29
CA GLY A 374 -4.31 -24.98 9.90
C GLY A 374 -4.07 -23.65 10.61
N SER A 375 -2.86 -23.44 11.15
CA SER A 375 -2.45 -22.16 11.74
C SER A 375 -1.55 -21.36 10.80
N LEU A 376 -1.49 -20.05 11.00
CA LEU A 376 -0.49 -19.21 10.33
C LEU A 376 0.92 -19.63 10.78
N PRO A 377 1.95 -19.47 9.92
CA PRO A 377 3.35 -19.60 10.34
C PRO A 377 3.62 -18.76 11.60
N SER A 378 4.51 -19.22 12.49
CA SER A 378 4.85 -18.49 13.72
C SER A 378 5.44 -17.09 13.46
N SER A 379 6.02 -16.88 12.27
CA SER A 379 6.49 -15.60 11.77
C SER A 379 5.38 -14.70 11.22
N THR A 380 4.11 -15.12 11.28
CA THR A 380 2.95 -14.42 10.72
C THR A 380 1.90 -14.14 11.78
N THR A 381 1.42 -12.89 11.86
CA THR A 381 0.34 -12.52 12.80
C THR A 381 -0.80 -11.78 12.10
N LEU A 382 -1.98 -11.82 12.72
CA LEU A 382 -3.16 -11.05 12.36
C LEU A 382 -3.58 -10.20 13.56
N SER A 383 -3.65 -8.88 13.39
CA SER A 383 -4.12 -7.94 14.40
C SER A 383 -5.40 -7.25 13.93
N LEU A 384 -6.47 -7.39 14.72
CA LEU A 384 -7.70 -6.63 14.55
C LEU A 384 -7.63 -5.39 15.45
N ILE A 385 -7.97 -4.22 14.92
CA ILE A 385 -7.85 -2.95 15.65
C ILE A 385 -9.25 -2.46 16.01
N LYS A 386 -9.53 -2.26 17.30
CA LYS A 386 -10.85 -1.81 17.76
C LYS A 386 -11.14 -0.38 17.32
N ASN A 387 -12.44 -0.08 17.14
CA ASN A 387 -12.95 1.27 16.90
C ASN A 387 -12.29 2.01 15.73
N THR A 388 -11.73 1.26 14.78
CA THR A 388 -10.86 1.81 13.73
C THR A 388 -11.53 1.55 12.37
N PRO A 389 -11.92 2.61 11.63
CA PRO A 389 -12.47 2.51 10.29
C PRO A 389 -11.35 2.41 9.25
N HIS A 390 -11.67 2.62 7.97
CA HIS A 390 -10.67 2.74 6.89
C HIS A 390 -9.86 4.05 7.01
N SER A 391 -8.93 4.10 7.96
CA SER A 391 -8.19 5.30 8.35
C SER A 391 -6.71 4.97 8.56
N ASP A 392 -5.87 5.45 7.65
CA ASP A 392 -4.41 5.27 7.66
C ASP A 392 -3.78 5.69 9.00
N ILE A 393 -4.10 6.89 9.47
CA ILE A 393 -3.59 7.46 10.71
C ILE A 393 -3.97 6.62 11.93
N GLU A 394 -5.21 6.15 12.00
CA GLU A 394 -5.71 5.39 13.13
C GLU A 394 -5.11 3.99 13.17
N VAL A 395 -4.95 3.36 12.01
CA VAL A 395 -4.27 2.08 11.89
C VAL A 395 -2.79 2.24 12.25
N ILE A 396 -2.07 3.17 11.64
CA ILE A 396 -0.61 3.32 11.82
C ILE A 396 -0.26 3.71 13.27
N ASN A 397 -1.08 4.55 13.90
CA ASN A 397 -0.90 4.93 15.31
C ASN A 397 -1.60 4.00 16.31
N SER A 398 -2.11 2.84 15.89
CA SER A 398 -2.72 1.84 16.78
C SER A 398 -1.69 1.10 17.64
N ASP A 399 -2.11 0.42 18.70
CA ASP A 399 -1.21 -0.41 19.52
C ASP A 399 -0.53 -1.52 18.71
N PRO A 400 -1.27 -2.32 17.92
CA PRO A 400 -0.64 -3.38 17.12
C PRO A 400 0.32 -2.84 16.07
N ALA A 401 0.03 -1.67 15.48
CA ALA A 401 0.93 -1.06 14.50
C ALA A 401 2.23 -0.57 15.13
N VAL A 402 2.17 0.15 16.26
CA VAL A 402 3.40 0.58 16.96
C VAL A 402 4.26 -0.62 17.37
N GLN A 403 3.62 -1.68 17.86
CA GLN A 403 4.29 -2.93 18.18
C GLN A 403 5.01 -3.53 16.95
N THR A 404 4.28 -3.76 15.87
CA THR A 404 4.78 -4.52 14.70
C THR A 404 5.68 -3.70 13.76
N LEU A 405 5.52 -2.37 13.73
CA LEU A 405 6.39 -1.48 12.94
C LEU A 405 7.72 -1.23 13.66
N PHE A 406 7.72 -1.01 14.98
CA PHE A 406 8.88 -0.46 15.67
C PHE A 406 9.47 -1.33 16.78
N LEU A 407 8.67 -2.12 17.50
CA LEU A 407 9.11 -2.79 18.72
C LEU A 407 9.49 -4.26 18.49
N GLU A 408 8.70 -5.02 17.74
CA GLU A 408 8.99 -6.44 17.47
C GLU A 408 10.31 -6.59 16.71
N ASP A 409 11.18 -7.49 17.18
CA ASP A 409 12.53 -7.74 16.64
C ASP A 409 13.47 -6.54 16.69
N TYR A 410 13.14 -5.51 17.48
CA TYR A 410 14.05 -4.40 17.73
C TYR A 410 15.08 -4.81 18.80
N PRO A 411 16.40 -4.61 18.55
CA PRO A 411 17.45 -5.24 19.36
C PRO A 411 17.36 -5.02 20.88
N SER A 412 16.93 -3.85 21.35
CA SER A 412 16.79 -3.55 22.78
C SER A 412 15.40 -3.81 23.36
N ALA A 413 14.38 -4.03 22.52
CA ALA A 413 13.01 -4.30 22.96
C ALA A 413 12.72 -5.81 23.14
N GLY A 414 13.50 -6.67 22.47
CA GLY A 414 13.22 -8.11 22.37
C GLY A 414 12.12 -8.43 21.34
N GLN A 415 11.60 -9.67 21.36
CA GLN A 415 10.63 -10.14 20.36
C GLN A 415 9.15 -9.81 20.70
N THR A 416 8.86 -9.32 21.91
CA THR A 416 7.49 -9.29 22.47
C THR A 416 7.10 -7.96 23.14
N ALA A 417 7.80 -6.86 22.84
CA ALA A 417 7.52 -5.58 23.48
C ALA A 417 6.14 -5.02 23.09
N ALA A 418 5.34 -4.70 24.11
CA ALA A 418 4.01 -4.10 23.93
C ALA A 418 4.12 -2.59 23.68
N ALA A 419 3.26 -2.08 22.78
CA ALA A 419 3.16 -0.64 22.54
C ALA A 419 2.60 0.11 23.77
N PRO A 420 3.06 1.33 24.07
CA PRO A 420 2.41 2.20 25.04
C PRO A 420 0.95 2.43 24.63
N PRO A 421 -0.06 2.32 25.51
CA PRO A 421 -1.47 2.34 25.11
C PRO A 421 -1.85 3.56 24.24
N SER A 422 -2.69 3.35 23.22
CA SER A 422 -3.33 4.44 22.46
C SER A 422 -4.64 4.91 23.12
N ASN A 423 -5.21 6.01 22.62
CA ASN A 423 -6.50 6.55 23.05
C ASN A 423 -7.72 5.77 22.52
N GLY A 424 -7.64 4.43 22.44
CA GLY A 424 -8.78 3.56 22.11
C GLY A 424 -8.62 2.66 20.87
N ASN A 425 -7.50 2.77 20.14
CA ASN A 425 -7.19 1.95 18.95
C ASN A 425 -6.29 0.77 19.34
N SER A 426 -6.76 -0.01 20.31
CA SER A 426 -6.03 -1.14 20.89
C SER A 426 -6.25 -2.43 20.09
N ALA A 427 -5.46 -3.45 20.40
CA ALA A 427 -5.70 -4.80 19.88
C ALA A 427 -7.11 -5.30 20.21
N GLY A 428 -7.73 -5.98 19.25
CA GLY A 428 -8.97 -6.73 19.40
C GLY A 428 -8.83 -7.86 20.42
N SER A 429 -9.88 -8.13 21.19
CA SER A 429 -9.95 -9.28 22.08
C SER A 429 -10.40 -10.54 21.33
N PRO A 430 -10.16 -11.75 21.86
CA PRO A 430 -10.66 -12.99 21.25
C PRO A 430 -12.16 -12.98 20.94
N ASN A 431 -12.97 -12.27 21.75
CA ASN A 431 -14.40 -12.10 21.49
C ASN A 431 -14.67 -11.23 20.25
N ASP A 432 -13.83 -10.23 19.99
CA ASP A 432 -13.92 -9.38 18.80
C ASP A 432 -13.50 -10.17 17.55
N PHE A 433 -12.47 -11.02 17.67
CA PHE A 433 -12.11 -11.99 16.63
C PHE A 433 -13.28 -12.94 16.33
N ALA A 434 -13.91 -13.51 17.35
CA ALA A 434 -15.06 -14.40 17.19
C ALA A 434 -16.26 -13.67 16.59
N ALA A 435 -16.54 -12.43 17.01
CA ALA A 435 -17.62 -11.62 16.46
C ALA A 435 -17.39 -11.28 14.98
N ALA A 436 -16.17 -10.94 14.59
CA ALA A 436 -15.83 -10.68 13.20
C ALA A 436 -15.86 -11.97 12.36
N ALA A 437 -15.42 -13.10 12.91
CA ALA A 437 -15.46 -14.42 12.28
C ALA A 437 -16.89 -14.97 12.09
N ARG A 438 -17.88 -14.58 12.91
CA ARG A 438 -19.29 -14.97 12.73
C ARG A 438 -19.90 -14.48 11.40
N TYR A 439 -19.26 -13.54 10.71
CA TYR A 439 -19.66 -13.07 9.39
C TYR A 439 -18.89 -13.73 8.24
N VAL A 440 -17.93 -14.59 8.56
CA VAL A 440 -17.21 -15.39 7.56
C VAL A 440 -18.04 -16.64 7.25
N LYS A 441 -18.39 -16.84 5.98
CA LYS A 441 -19.04 -18.07 5.54
C LYS A 441 -17.99 -19.17 5.52
N LEU A 442 -18.01 -20.01 6.55
CA LEU A 442 -17.40 -21.34 6.52
C LEU A 442 -18.06 -22.14 5.39
N LYS A 443 -17.47 -22.10 4.20
CA LYS A 443 -17.57 -23.22 3.27
C LYS A 443 -16.19 -23.85 3.26
N GLU A 444 -16.16 -25.16 3.44
CA GLU A 444 -14.97 -25.98 3.25
C GLU A 444 -14.34 -25.56 1.90
N LEU A 445 -13.18 -24.90 1.98
CA LEU A 445 -12.37 -24.46 0.85
C LEU A 445 -11.48 -25.61 0.39
#